data_AF-A0A1F8JDH8-F1
#
_entry.id   AF-A0A1F8JDH8-F1
#
_cell.length_a   1.000
_cell.length_b   1.000
_cell.length_c   1.000
_cell.angle_alpha   90.00
_cell.angle_beta   90.00
_cell.angle_gamma   90.00
#
_symmetry.space_group_name_H-M   'P 1'
#
loop_
_entity.id
_entity.type
_entity.pdbx_description
1 polymer ?
#
loop_
_entity_poly.entity_id
_entity_poly.type
_entity_poly.pdbx_seq_one_letter_code
_entity_poly.pdbx_strand_id
1 'polypeptide(L)'
;MQIKVTENFKILSHSNDKSFLLFNSNWIVKIHPGLLKFSNIKNNETFEISINFEGPCQNFTIENDIKNEKIKVFFNLEKFYFSYFIKKIEGKIYLLVERSTVNNLEIDFQKKYKAEKNLQILLPIDVFENQNFKEILHFGVHKEPILENILIRKNIFEILPFIYLNSQAFKEEELDLSSRYLGQIADKFLNKKGNISDLENIYKAFFYDLLIPRVKDLEYQNILPSEEEFFRKTPFFILKKYFSIIRNLFFIENELEIYILPNLLKCFAFGRFINIISRYGTFHIQWSKKVIFKLIFIPNKDISLKIKFQKNIKKYRLKDSKKSKGKIFENQEEILFLKSKIYFFDKFFN
;
A
#
# COMPACT_ATOMS: atom_id res chain seq x y z
N MET A 1 16.14 7.36 -17.94
CA MET A 1 15.64 6.00 -18.15
C MET A 1 14.94 5.66 -16.86
N GLN A 2 13.65 5.91 -16.80
CA GLN A 2 12.82 5.63 -15.63
C GLN A 2 12.63 4.12 -15.52
N ILE A 3 12.70 3.57 -14.31
CA ILE A 3 12.24 2.20 -14.07
C ILE A 3 10.72 2.28 -14.17
N LYS A 4 10.17 1.85 -15.32
CA LYS A 4 8.72 1.84 -15.53
C LYS A 4 8.09 0.67 -14.78
N VAL A 5 7.00 0.95 -14.08
CA VAL A 5 6.07 -0.05 -13.55
C VAL A 5 4.78 0.12 -14.34
N THR A 6 4.23 -0.95 -14.91
CA THR A 6 2.86 -0.94 -15.45
C THR A 6 1.90 -0.84 -14.28
N GLU A 7 1.23 0.29 -14.17
CA GLU A 7 0.60 0.76 -12.93
C GLU A 7 -0.85 0.27 -12.77
N ASN A 8 -1.06 -0.98 -12.39
CA ASN A 8 -2.39 -1.43 -11.96
C ASN A 8 -2.42 -1.69 -10.44
N PHE A 9 -2.46 -0.60 -9.67
CA PHE A 9 -2.74 -0.64 -8.21
C PHE A 9 -4.25 -0.50 -7.92
N LYS A 10 -5.05 -1.09 -8.81
CA LYS A 10 -6.51 -1.07 -8.79
C LYS A 10 -6.99 -2.48 -8.52
N ILE A 11 -7.54 -2.75 -7.35
CA ILE A 11 -8.12 -4.05 -7.02
C ILE A 11 -9.59 -4.04 -7.42
N LEU A 12 -10.00 -5.04 -8.19
CA LEU A 12 -11.41 -5.23 -8.54
C LEU A 12 -12.07 -6.22 -7.58
N SER A 13 -13.35 -6.04 -7.33
CA SER A 13 -14.19 -7.03 -6.66
C SER A 13 -15.56 -7.04 -7.31
N HIS A 14 -16.13 -8.23 -7.48
CA HIS A 14 -17.48 -8.44 -8.01
C HIS A 14 -18.44 -8.97 -6.95
N SER A 15 -17.93 -9.26 -5.75
CA SER A 15 -18.75 -9.68 -4.62
C SER A 15 -19.49 -8.50 -4.03
N ASN A 16 -20.75 -8.74 -3.69
CA ASN A 16 -21.46 -7.88 -2.76
C ASN A 16 -20.80 -8.00 -1.38
N ASP A 17 -20.93 -6.96 -0.56
CA ASP A 17 -20.53 -7.01 0.86
C ASP A 17 -19.02 -6.96 1.14
N LYS A 18 -18.26 -6.26 0.29
CA LYS A 18 -16.82 -6.08 0.50
C LYS A 18 -16.50 -4.82 1.29
N SER A 19 -15.54 -4.98 2.20
CA SER A 19 -15.06 -3.93 3.08
C SER A 19 -13.75 -3.36 2.57
N PHE A 20 -13.60 -2.05 2.66
CA PHE A 20 -12.39 -1.33 2.30
C PHE A 20 -12.05 -0.28 3.35
N LEU A 21 -10.78 -0.24 3.75
CA LEU A 21 -10.26 0.85 4.57
C LEU A 21 -10.17 2.12 3.72
N LEU A 22 -10.80 3.21 4.19
CA LEU A 22 -10.74 4.50 3.52
C LEU A 22 -9.39 5.17 3.77
N PHE A 23 -8.76 5.60 2.68
CA PHE A 23 -7.43 6.19 2.68
C PHE A 23 -7.31 7.35 3.67
N ASN A 24 -6.24 7.35 4.45
CA ASN A 24 -5.95 8.38 5.44
C ASN A 24 -7.08 8.60 6.47
N SER A 25 -7.82 7.56 6.87
CA SER A 25 -8.89 7.70 7.87
C SER A 25 -8.99 6.48 8.78
N ASN A 26 -9.75 6.60 9.87
CA ASN A 26 -10.13 5.47 10.74
C ASN A 26 -11.35 4.69 10.22
N TRP A 27 -11.85 5.02 9.02
CA TRP A 27 -13.15 4.53 8.57
C TRP A 27 -13.00 3.36 7.60
N ILE A 28 -13.85 2.36 7.78
CA ILE A 28 -14.08 1.29 6.83
C ILE A 28 -15.40 1.56 6.13
N VAL A 29 -15.45 1.34 4.83
CA VAL A 29 -16.71 1.27 4.09
C VAL A 29 -16.98 -0.16 3.67
N LYS A 30 -18.16 -0.68 4.03
CA LYS A 30 -18.72 -1.93 3.53
C LYS A 30 -19.71 -1.58 2.41
N ILE A 31 -19.50 -2.15 1.23
CA ILE A 31 -20.19 -1.74 0.00
C ILE A 31 -21.11 -2.85 -0.48
N HIS A 32 -22.39 -2.50 -0.57
CA HIS A 32 -23.43 -3.24 -1.28
C HIS A 32 -23.96 -2.38 -2.44
N PRO A 33 -24.65 -2.97 -3.43
CA PRO A 33 -25.26 -2.20 -4.52
C PRO A 33 -26.15 -1.04 -4.05
N GLY A 34 -27.05 -1.30 -3.09
CA GLY A 34 -28.02 -0.33 -2.57
C GLY A 34 -27.67 0.30 -1.23
N LEU A 35 -26.52 -0.03 -0.63
CA LEU A 35 -26.20 0.38 0.73
C LEU A 35 -24.70 0.50 0.95
N LEU A 36 -24.28 1.61 1.55
CA LEU A 36 -22.93 1.81 2.05
C LEU A 36 -22.98 1.91 3.57
N LYS A 37 -22.23 1.05 4.26
CA LYS A 37 -22.09 1.11 5.71
C LYS A 37 -20.70 1.60 6.05
N PHE A 38 -20.63 2.68 6.82
CA PHE A 38 -19.38 3.24 7.31
C PHE A 38 -19.21 2.91 8.78
N SER A 39 -18.04 2.41 9.16
CA SER A 39 -17.71 2.11 10.55
C SER A 39 -16.33 2.65 10.90
N ASN A 40 -16.25 3.43 11.97
CA ASN A 40 -15.00 3.96 12.50
C ASN A 40 -14.36 2.91 13.43
N ILE A 41 -13.16 2.47 13.06
CA ILE A 41 -12.40 1.43 13.75
C ILE A 41 -12.02 1.85 15.18
N LYS A 42 -11.86 3.15 15.44
CA LYS A 42 -11.33 3.66 16.71
C LYS A 42 -12.41 3.80 17.78
N ASN A 43 -13.58 4.31 17.42
CA ASN A 43 -14.64 4.67 18.37
C ASN A 43 -15.97 3.92 18.11
N ASN A 44 -16.01 3.01 17.14
CA ASN A 44 -17.20 2.25 16.73
C ASN A 44 -18.37 3.12 16.26
N GLU A 45 -18.15 4.39 15.92
CA GLU A 45 -19.17 5.21 15.26
C GLU A 45 -19.54 4.59 13.91
N THR A 46 -20.82 4.65 13.58
CA THR A 46 -21.33 4.12 12.31
C THR A 46 -22.32 5.08 11.68
N PHE A 47 -22.38 5.08 10.35
CA PHE A 47 -23.46 5.71 9.60
C PHE A 47 -23.65 4.97 8.28
N GLU A 48 -24.81 5.17 7.65
CA GLU A 48 -25.18 4.48 6.42
C GLU A 48 -25.61 5.48 5.34
N ILE A 49 -25.43 5.08 4.09
CA ILE A 49 -25.93 5.78 2.91
C ILE A 49 -26.73 4.77 2.08
N SER A 50 -28.01 5.05 1.87
CA SER A 50 -28.86 4.21 1.03
C SER A 50 -28.86 4.73 -0.40
N ILE A 51 -28.72 3.83 -1.36
CA ILE A 51 -28.78 4.11 -2.80
C ILE A 51 -30.07 3.43 -3.29
N ASN A 52 -31.13 4.22 -3.41
CA ASN A 52 -32.48 3.72 -3.67
C ASN A 52 -32.69 3.56 -5.17
N PHE A 53 -32.83 2.32 -5.62
CA PHE A 53 -33.23 1.94 -6.96
C PHE A 53 -34.10 0.69 -6.93
N GLU A 54 -34.85 0.48 -8.00
CA GLU A 54 -35.69 -0.71 -8.18
C GLU A 54 -35.02 -1.73 -9.08
N GLY A 55 -35.25 -3.01 -8.78
CA GLY A 55 -34.83 -4.13 -9.62
C GLY A 55 -33.43 -4.69 -9.32
N PRO A 56 -33.06 -5.77 -10.02
CA PRO A 56 -31.79 -6.45 -9.81
C PRO A 56 -30.61 -5.64 -10.35
N CYS A 57 -29.52 -5.64 -9.59
CA CYS A 57 -28.25 -5.07 -9.98
C CYS A 57 -27.40 -6.10 -10.74
N GLN A 58 -26.88 -5.73 -11.91
CA GLN A 58 -26.02 -6.55 -12.76
C GLN A 58 -24.61 -5.93 -12.86
N ASN A 59 -23.60 -6.77 -13.09
CA ASN A 59 -22.21 -6.35 -13.27
C ASN A 59 -21.67 -5.45 -12.14
N PHE A 60 -22.14 -5.69 -10.91
CA PHE A 60 -21.67 -4.97 -9.73
C PHE A 60 -20.16 -5.12 -9.60
N THR A 61 -19.47 -3.99 -9.57
CA THR A 61 -18.01 -3.97 -9.49
C THR A 61 -17.55 -2.84 -8.60
N ILE A 62 -16.62 -3.17 -7.70
CA ILE A 62 -15.90 -2.24 -6.86
C ILE A 62 -14.44 -2.21 -7.35
N GLU A 63 -13.95 -1.04 -7.74
CA GLU A 63 -12.54 -0.80 -8.07
C GLU A 63 -11.91 0.04 -6.94
N ASN A 64 -11.03 -0.57 -6.15
CA ASN A 64 -10.23 0.12 -5.15
C ASN A 64 -8.89 0.55 -5.75
N ASP A 65 -8.78 1.83 -6.11
CA ASP A 65 -7.58 2.44 -6.67
C ASP A 65 -6.73 3.05 -5.55
N ILE A 66 -5.83 2.24 -5.01
CA ILE A 66 -4.97 2.62 -3.87
C ILE A 66 -4.06 3.78 -4.26
N LYS A 67 -3.54 3.77 -5.49
CA LYS A 67 -2.62 4.81 -5.96
C LYS A 67 -3.30 6.17 -6.01
N ASN A 68 -4.54 6.24 -6.48
CA ASN A 68 -5.31 7.49 -6.57
C ASN A 68 -6.22 7.74 -5.37
N GLU A 69 -6.10 6.94 -4.30
CA GLU A 69 -6.84 7.08 -3.05
C GLU A 69 -8.36 7.20 -3.26
N LYS A 70 -8.91 6.36 -4.14
CA LYS A 70 -10.34 6.38 -4.47
C LYS A 70 -10.91 4.97 -4.57
N ILE A 71 -12.18 4.84 -4.22
CA ILE A 71 -12.97 3.64 -4.48
C ILE A 71 -14.01 4.03 -5.51
N LYS A 72 -14.04 3.33 -6.64
CA LYS A 72 -15.10 3.45 -7.65
C LYS A 72 -16.06 2.29 -7.49
N VAL A 73 -17.35 2.57 -7.55
CA VAL A 73 -18.38 1.53 -7.62
C VAL A 73 -19.20 1.79 -8.87
N PHE A 74 -19.50 0.71 -9.60
CA PHE A 74 -20.35 0.80 -10.77
C PHE A 74 -21.13 -0.49 -11.00
N PHE A 75 -22.29 -0.33 -11.61
CA PHE A 75 -23.18 -1.42 -11.95
C PHE A 75 -24.22 -1.01 -13.00
N ASN A 76 -24.89 -2.02 -13.54
CA ASN A 76 -26.01 -1.88 -14.44
C ASN A 76 -27.31 -2.20 -13.71
N LEU A 77 -28.35 -1.44 -14.02
CA LEU A 77 -29.75 -1.78 -13.79
C LEU A 77 -30.39 -2.02 -15.15
N GLU A 78 -31.60 -2.58 -15.20
CA GLU A 78 -32.23 -3.04 -16.45
C GLU A 78 -32.16 -2.04 -17.61
N LYS A 79 -32.26 -0.74 -17.32
CA LYS A 79 -32.32 0.33 -18.34
C LYS A 79 -31.13 1.29 -18.30
N PHE A 80 -30.17 1.13 -17.38
CA PHE A 80 -29.18 2.18 -17.14
C PHE A 80 -27.90 1.76 -16.42
N TYR A 81 -26.88 2.60 -16.54
CA TYR A 81 -25.59 2.48 -15.86
C TYR A 81 -25.49 3.51 -14.74
N PHE A 82 -25.01 3.08 -13.57
CA PHE A 82 -24.74 3.95 -12.43
C PHE A 82 -23.30 3.78 -11.96
N SER A 83 -22.61 4.89 -11.69
CA SER A 83 -21.30 4.88 -11.06
C SER A 83 -21.05 6.06 -10.14
N TYR A 84 -20.31 5.80 -9.06
CA TYR A 84 -19.87 6.82 -8.12
C TYR A 84 -18.44 6.54 -7.62
N PHE A 85 -17.85 7.56 -7.00
CA PHE A 85 -16.58 7.47 -6.30
C PHE A 85 -16.74 7.80 -4.83
N ILE A 86 -15.98 7.12 -3.97
CA ILE A 86 -15.62 7.61 -2.64
C ILE A 86 -14.16 8.04 -2.73
N LYS A 87 -13.88 9.34 -2.57
CA LYS A 87 -12.50 9.85 -2.69
C LYS A 87 -12.24 11.06 -1.80
N LYS A 88 -10.96 11.27 -1.49
CA LYS A 88 -10.48 12.46 -0.78
C LYS A 88 -10.35 13.65 -1.74
N ILE A 89 -10.92 14.79 -1.38
CA ILE A 89 -10.71 16.10 -2.04
C ILE A 89 -10.42 17.12 -0.93
N GLU A 90 -9.30 17.84 -1.04
CA GLU A 90 -8.98 18.95 -0.12
C GLU A 90 -9.09 18.59 1.38
N GLY A 91 -8.64 17.38 1.75
CA GLY A 91 -8.67 16.92 3.14
C GLY A 91 -10.01 16.37 3.63
N LYS A 92 -11.04 16.32 2.79
CA LYS A 92 -12.37 15.78 3.12
C LYS A 92 -12.70 14.58 2.23
N ILE A 93 -13.56 13.67 2.68
CA ILE A 93 -14.05 12.55 1.86
C ILE A 93 -15.41 12.88 1.29
N TYR A 94 -15.56 12.63 -0.01
CA TYR A 94 -16.80 12.84 -0.74
C TYR A 94 -17.28 11.55 -1.39
N LEU A 95 -18.60 11.40 -1.43
CA LEU A 95 -19.28 10.54 -2.40
C LEU A 95 -19.62 11.39 -3.62
N LEU A 96 -19.16 10.97 -4.80
CA LEU A 96 -19.29 11.71 -6.06
C LEU A 96 -19.96 10.85 -7.12
N VAL A 97 -21.10 11.28 -7.63
CA VAL A 97 -21.77 10.57 -8.73
C VAL A 97 -21.07 10.91 -10.05
N GLU A 98 -20.48 9.89 -10.70
CA GLU A 98 -19.74 10.06 -11.96
C GLU A 98 -20.67 9.94 -13.17
N ARG A 99 -21.55 8.93 -13.15
CA ARG A 99 -22.54 8.69 -14.19
C ARG A 99 -23.85 8.25 -13.56
N SER A 100 -24.91 8.92 -13.98
CA SER A 100 -26.28 8.51 -13.74
C SER A 100 -27.06 8.84 -15.01
N THR A 101 -27.82 7.88 -15.51
CA THR A 101 -28.68 8.03 -16.69
C THR A 101 -30.15 8.08 -16.31
N VAL A 102 -30.46 8.10 -15.00
CA VAL A 102 -31.83 8.10 -14.47
C VAL A 102 -32.04 9.27 -13.52
N ASN A 103 -33.12 10.01 -13.77
CA ASN A 103 -33.51 11.18 -12.98
C ASN A 103 -34.13 10.83 -11.61
N ASN A 104 -34.40 9.54 -11.35
CA ASN A 104 -35.16 9.06 -10.20
C ASN A 104 -34.34 8.21 -9.20
N LEU A 105 -33.03 8.03 -9.40
CA LEU A 105 -32.21 7.36 -8.39
C LEU A 105 -32.00 8.34 -7.23
N GLU A 106 -32.37 7.93 -6.02
CA GLU A 106 -32.21 8.73 -4.81
C GLU A 106 -31.05 8.20 -3.96
N ILE A 107 -30.24 9.11 -3.43
CA ILE A 107 -29.26 8.81 -2.38
C ILE A 107 -29.80 9.41 -1.08
N ASP A 108 -29.98 8.57 -0.06
CA ASP A 108 -30.42 9.01 1.26
C ASP A 108 -29.23 9.10 2.22
N PHE A 109 -28.90 10.33 2.64
CA PHE A 109 -27.88 10.62 3.63
C PHE A 109 -28.12 11.96 4.33
N GLN A 110 -28.64 11.95 5.56
CA GLN A 110 -29.12 13.13 6.31
C GLN A 110 -30.32 13.84 5.66
N LYS A 111 -30.38 13.86 4.32
CA LYS A 111 -31.48 14.26 3.46
C LYS A 111 -31.44 13.42 2.18
N LYS A 112 -32.52 13.49 1.40
CA LYS A 112 -32.59 12.87 0.08
C LYS A 112 -31.92 13.73 -0.98
N TYR A 113 -31.08 13.10 -1.80
CA TYR A 113 -30.44 13.71 -2.97
C TYR A 113 -30.88 12.97 -4.23
N LYS A 114 -31.14 13.71 -5.30
CA LYS A 114 -31.21 13.11 -6.64
C LYS A 114 -29.81 12.78 -7.11
N ALA A 115 -29.57 11.54 -7.54
CA ALA A 115 -28.25 11.07 -7.95
C ALA A 115 -27.88 11.55 -9.36
N GLU A 116 -27.71 12.85 -9.50
CA GLU A 116 -27.35 13.50 -10.76
C GLU A 116 -25.83 13.47 -10.99
N LYS A 117 -25.42 13.52 -12.25
CA LYS A 117 -24.00 13.59 -12.60
C LYS A 117 -23.33 14.79 -11.91
N ASN A 118 -22.16 14.55 -11.32
CA ASN A 118 -21.39 15.52 -10.53
C ASN A 118 -22.00 15.90 -9.16
N LEU A 119 -23.06 15.22 -8.70
CA LEU A 119 -23.50 15.34 -7.30
C LEU A 119 -22.32 15.04 -6.38
N GLN A 120 -22.13 15.88 -5.36
CA GLN A 120 -21.11 15.70 -4.33
C GLN A 120 -21.77 15.71 -2.96
N ILE A 121 -21.55 14.64 -2.20
CA ILE A 121 -22.01 14.53 -0.82
C ILE A 121 -20.77 14.49 0.08
N LEU A 122 -20.64 15.48 0.96
CA LEU A 122 -19.59 15.51 1.97
C LEU A 122 -19.89 14.46 3.04
N LEU A 123 -18.94 13.57 3.28
CA LEU A 123 -19.06 12.56 4.33
C LEU A 123 -18.47 13.08 5.65
N PRO A 124 -19.09 12.80 6.80
CA PRO A 124 -18.62 13.19 8.14
C PRO A 124 -17.47 12.27 8.57
N ILE A 125 -16.40 12.26 7.78
CA ILE A 125 -15.23 11.41 7.99
C ILE A 125 -14.02 12.30 8.20
N ASP A 126 -13.42 12.14 9.38
CA ASP A 126 -12.13 12.73 9.67
C ASP A 126 -11.02 12.06 8.87
N VAL A 127 -10.16 12.88 8.29
CA VAL A 127 -9.04 12.45 7.46
C VAL A 127 -7.75 12.99 8.04
N PHE A 128 -6.75 12.13 8.11
CA PHE A 128 -5.39 12.51 8.46
C PHE A 128 -4.73 13.30 7.34
N GLU A 129 -3.74 14.12 7.70
CA GLU A 129 -2.83 14.73 6.73
C GLU A 129 -2.14 13.65 5.90
N ASN A 130 -2.12 13.86 4.59
CA ASN A 130 -1.54 12.89 3.67
C ASN A 130 -0.02 12.86 3.84
N GLN A 131 0.55 11.70 4.10
CA GLN A 131 1.97 11.50 3.83
C GLN A 131 2.09 11.31 2.32
N ASN A 132 2.66 12.30 1.62
CA ASN A 132 2.78 12.34 0.15
C ASN A 132 3.73 11.28 -0.45
N PHE A 133 3.95 10.16 0.25
CA PHE A 133 4.88 9.12 -0.13
C PHE A 133 4.14 8.01 -0.86
N LYS A 134 4.49 7.81 -2.14
CA LYS A 134 3.98 6.72 -2.97
C LYS A 134 5.16 5.87 -3.43
N GLU A 135 5.80 5.23 -2.45
CA GLU A 135 6.76 4.19 -2.73
C GLU A 135 6.02 2.98 -3.28
N ILE A 136 6.53 2.41 -4.37
CA ILE A 136 5.81 1.39 -5.12
C ILE A 136 6.67 0.14 -5.21
N LEU A 137 6.19 -0.93 -4.60
CA LEU A 137 6.75 -2.28 -4.68
C LEU A 137 6.01 -3.09 -5.75
N HIS A 138 6.74 -3.81 -6.61
CA HIS A 138 6.13 -4.60 -7.67
C HIS A 138 6.96 -5.85 -7.99
N PHE A 139 6.30 -7.01 -8.03
CA PHE A 139 6.94 -8.31 -8.24
C PHE A 139 6.75 -8.91 -9.63
N GLY A 140 6.40 -8.11 -10.64
CA GLY A 140 6.25 -8.62 -12.01
C GLY A 140 4.92 -9.33 -12.27
N VAL A 141 3.93 -9.16 -11.39
CA VAL A 141 2.60 -9.73 -11.61
C VAL A 141 1.79 -8.77 -12.49
N HIS A 142 1.45 -9.23 -13.69
CA HIS A 142 0.69 -8.46 -14.68
C HIS A 142 -0.79 -8.87 -14.78
N LYS A 143 -1.22 -9.82 -13.95
CA LYS A 143 -2.62 -10.26 -13.88
C LYS A 143 -3.47 -9.13 -13.31
N GLU A 144 -4.71 -9.04 -13.80
CA GLU A 144 -5.70 -8.16 -13.20
C GLU A 144 -5.98 -8.60 -11.75
N PRO A 145 -5.82 -7.71 -10.76
CA PRO A 145 -5.93 -8.07 -9.36
C PRO A 145 -7.40 -8.11 -8.91
N ILE A 146 -8.05 -9.25 -9.13
CA ILE A 146 -9.40 -9.53 -8.62
C ILE A 146 -9.31 -10.00 -7.16
N LEU A 147 -9.96 -9.28 -6.24
CA LEU A 147 -9.92 -9.48 -4.79
C LEU A 147 -10.22 -10.92 -4.40
N GLU A 148 -11.32 -11.48 -4.89
CA GLU A 148 -11.75 -12.85 -4.61
C GLU A 148 -10.66 -13.85 -5.00
N ASN A 149 -10.09 -13.68 -6.18
CA ASN A 149 -9.02 -14.55 -6.67
C ASN A 149 -7.73 -14.39 -5.86
N ILE A 150 -7.43 -13.18 -5.36
CA ILE A 150 -6.28 -12.94 -4.49
C ILE A 150 -6.50 -13.63 -3.14
N LEU A 151 -7.69 -13.50 -2.55
CA LEU A 151 -8.05 -14.12 -1.26
C LEU A 151 -8.04 -15.66 -1.33
N ILE A 152 -8.46 -16.25 -2.45
CA ILE A 152 -8.42 -17.69 -2.68
C ILE A 152 -6.97 -18.18 -2.84
N ARG A 153 -6.19 -17.52 -3.71
CA ARG A 153 -4.81 -17.94 -4.02
C ARG A 153 -3.84 -17.67 -2.87
N LYS A 154 -4.14 -16.69 -2.01
CA LYS A 154 -3.29 -16.20 -0.90
C LYS A 154 -1.85 -15.94 -1.34
N ASN A 155 -1.67 -15.49 -2.58
CA ASN A 155 -0.37 -15.32 -3.18
C ASN A 155 0.29 -14.03 -2.67
N ILE A 156 1.37 -14.18 -1.88
CA ILE A 156 2.07 -13.05 -1.25
C ILE A 156 2.62 -12.04 -2.28
N PHE A 157 2.96 -12.50 -3.50
CA PHE A 157 3.44 -11.63 -4.58
C PHE A 157 2.36 -10.68 -5.11
N GLU A 158 1.09 -11.06 -4.97
CA GLU A 158 -0.06 -10.23 -5.31
C GLU A 158 -0.49 -9.36 -4.14
N ILE A 159 -0.41 -9.87 -2.91
CA ILE A 159 -0.90 -9.20 -1.71
C ILE A 159 0.04 -8.07 -1.24
N LEU A 160 1.34 -8.34 -1.15
CA LEU A 160 2.31 -7.42 -0.55
C LEU A 160 2.35 -6.04 -1.20
N PRO A 161 2.33 -5.89 -2.55
CA PRO A 161 2.31 -4.57 -3.17
C PRO A 161 1.17 -3.67 -2.69
N PHE A 162 -0.04 -4.24 -2.51
CA PHE A 162 -1.20 -3.48 -2.07
C PHE A 162 -1.14 -3.15 -0.59
N ILE A 163 -0.76 -4.11 0.26
CA ILE A 163 -0.59 -3.83 1.69
C ILE A 163 0.49 -2.77 1.89
N TYR A 164 1.63 -2.94 1.23
CA TYR A 164 2.74 -2.00 1.32
C TYR A 164 2.34 -0.57 0.92
N LEU A 165 1.56 -0.42 -0.15
CA LEU A 165 1.10 0.89 -0.60
C LEU A 165 0.06 1.47 0.36
N ASN A 166 -0.88 0.67 0.86
CA ASN A 166 -1.91 1.12 1.80
C ASN A 166 -1.29 1.54 3.15
N SER A 167 -0.32 0.78 3.66
CA SER A 167 0.32 1.03 4.95
C SER A 167 1.12 2.35 5.02
N GLN A 168 1.45 2.96 3.88
CA GLN A 168 2.16 4.25 3.84
C GLN A 168 1.32 5.44 4.33
N ALA A 169 -0.01 5.30 4.32
CA ALA A 169 -0.94 6.37 4.69
C ALA A 169 -0.99 6.66 6.20
N PHE A 170 -0.44 5.79 7.05
CA PHE A 170 -0.64 5.85 8.50
C PHE A 170 0.60 6.37 9.23
N LYS A 171 0.39 7.38 10.09
CA LYS A 171 1.43 7.91 10.99
C LYS A 171 1.78 6.87 12.07
N GLU A 172 2.99 6.97 12.63
CA GLU A 172 3.45 6.08 13.70
C GLU A 172 2.67 6.31 14.99
N GLU A 173 1.99 5.26 15.46
CA GLU A 173 1.62 5.10 16.86
C GLU A 173 2.58 4.06 17.44
N GLU A 174 3.49 4.48 18.32
CA GLU A 174 4.41 3.57 18.98
C GLU A 174 3.63 2.69 19.95
N LEU A 175 3.55 1.39 19.65
CA LEU A 175 3.17 0.36 20.60
C LEU A 175 4.32 -0.63 20.66
N ASP A 176 4.83 -0.89 21.87
CA ASP A 176 5.79 -1.95 22.06
C ASP A 176 5.07 -3.30 21.84
N LEU A 177 5.47 -3.97 20.76
CA LEU A 177 4.95 -5.28 20.36
C LEU A 177 6.00 -6.37 20.51
N SER A 178 7.18 -6.06 21.08
CA SER A 178 8.35 -6.95 21.14
C SER A 178 8.01 -8.34 21.67
N SER A 179 7.20 -8.42 22.73
CA SER A 179 6.77 -9.67 23.34
C SER A 179 5.69 -10.43 22.56
N ARG A 180 5.01 -9.78 21.61
CA ARG A 180 3.86 -10.33 20.88
C ARG A 180 4.26 -10.93 19.53
N TYR A 181 3.38 -11.75 18.94
CA TYR A 181 3.65 -12.50 17.71
C TYR A 181 4.18 -11.62 16.56
N LEU A 182 3.59 -10.45 16.33
CA LEU A 182 4.04 -9.51 15.29
C LEU A 182 5.44 -8.92 15.56
N GLY A 183 5.78 -8.65 16.83
CA GLY A 183 7.13 -8.21 17.22
C GLY A 183 8.15 -9.32 17.05
N GLN A 184 7.84 -10.53 17.51
CA GLN A 184 8.71 -11.70 17.35
C GLN A 184 9.02 -11.99 15.87
N ILE A 185 8.04 -11.86 14.97
CA ILE A 185 8.28 -12.00 13.54
C ILE A 185 9.14 -10.85 13.01
N ALA A 186 8.89 -9.61 13.43
CA ALA A 186 9.73 -8.50 13.03
C ALA A 186 11.20 -8.73 13.42
N ASP A 187 11.44 -9.25 14.63
CA ASP A 187 12.79 -9.58 15.12
C ASP A 187 13.43 -10.70 14.31
N LYS A 188 12.66 -11.71 13.86
CA LYS A 188 13.16 -12.71 12.91
C LYS A 188 13.67 -12.05 11.63
N PHE A 189 12.94 -11.09 11.07
CA PHE A 189 13.36 -10.39 9.85
C PHE A 189 14.58 -9.50 10.06
N LEU A 190 14.65 -8.78 11.17
CA LEU A 190 15.83 -7.99 11.55
C LEU A 190 17.07 -8.89 11.67
N ASN A 191 16.91 -10.07 12.25
CA ASN A 191 17.98 -11.07 12.41
C ASN A 191 18.20 -11.98 11.18
N LYS A 192 17.60 -11.66 10.03
CA LYS A 192 17.71 -12.42 8.76
C LYS A 192 17.27 -13.89 8.84
N LYS A 193 16.40 -14.21 9.79
CA LYS A 193 15.80 -15.54 10.02
C LYS A 193 14.36 -15.65 9.49
N GLY A 194 13.75 -14.53 9.11
CA GLY A 194 12.39 -14.50 8.55
C GLY A 194 12.29 -15.20 7.20
N ASN A 195 11.13 -15.78 6.92
CA ASN A 195 10.84 -16.47 5.67
C ASN A 195 9.46 -16.07 5.12
N ILE A 196 9.10 -16.61 3.95
CA ILE A 196 7.82 -16.30 3.28
C ILE A 196 6.60 -16.70 4.12
N SER A 197 6.66 -17.83 4.82
CA SER A 197 5.56 -18.29 5.67
C SER A 197 5.33 -17.34 6.84
N ASP A 198 6.37 -16.69 7.38
CA ASP A 198 6.19 -15.67 8.41
C ASP A 198 5.37 -14.47 7.87
N LEU A 199 5.60 -14.03 6.63
CA LEU A 199 4.82 -12.96 5.99
C LEU A 199 3.36 -13.36 5.75
N GLU A 200 3.15 -14.60 5.28
CA GLU A 200 1.81 -15.16 5.07
C GLU A 200 1.05 -15.31 6.38
N ASN A 201 1.72 -15.71 7.46
CA ASN A 201 1.12 -15.86 8.78
C ASN A 201 0.74 -14.50 9.36
N ILE A 202 1.56 -13.46 9.19
CA ILE A 202 1.15 -12.10 9.54
C ILE A 202 -0.13 -11.71 8.78
N TYR A 203 -0.16 -11.94 7.47
CA TYR A 203 -1.34 -11.62 6.66
C TYR A 203 -2.60 -12.34 7.19
N LYS A 204 -2.53 -13.65 7.39
CA LYS A 204 -3.67 -14.46 7.88
C LYS A 204 -4.13 -14.06 9.28
N ALA A 205 -3.19 -13.79 10.18
CA ALA A 205 -3.46 -13.51 11.58
C ALA A 205 -4.01 -12.09 11.79
N PHE A 206 -3.48 -11.09 11.10
CA PHE A 206 -3.73 -9.70 11.43
C PHE A 206 -4.65 -8.96 10.45
N PHE A 207 -5.04 -9.58 9.34
CA PHE A 207 -5.89 -8.94 8.34
C PHE A 207 -7.15 -9.74 8.06
N TYR A 208 -8.20 -9.04 7.69
CA TYR A 208 -9.38 -9.59 7.03
C TYR A 208 -9.67 -8.81 5.75
N ASP A 209 -10.33 -9.47 4.79
CA ASP A 209 -10.26 -9.09 3.37
C ASP A 209 -8.78 -8.79 2.99
N LEU A 210 -8.50 -7.89 2.05
CA LEU A 210 -7.11 -7.69 1.60
C LEU A 210 -6.31 -6.73 2.50
N LEU A 211 -6.93 -5.69 3.04
CA LEU A 211 -6.21 -4.51 3.57
C LEU A 211 -6.72 -4.03 4.92
N ILE A 212 -7.63 -4.76 5.58
CA ILE A 212 -8.22 -4.27 6.83
C ILE A 212 -7.56 -4.96 8.01
N PRO A 213 -6.86 -4.21 8.88
CA PRO A 213 -6.27 -4.78 10.07
C PRO A 213 -7.37 -5.24 11.04
N ARG A 214 -7.17 -6.41 11.66
CA ARG A 214 -8.06 -6.91 12.71
C ARG A 214 -7.93 -6.05 13.97
N VAL A 215 -9.07 -5.67 14.52
CA VAL A 215 -9.18 -4.98 15.82
C VAL A 215 -9.38 -5.93 16.99
N LYS A 216 -9.89 -7.14 16.71
CA LYS A 216 -10.26 -8.12 17.72
C LYS A 216 -9.69 -9.48 17.35
N ASP A 217 -9.21 -10.18 18.36
CA ASP A 217 -8.75 -11.56 18.23
C ASP A 217 -9.94 -12.49 18.46
N LEU A 218 -10.80 -12.57 17.45
CA LEU A 218 -12.02 -13.39 17.49
C LEU A 218 -11.74 -14.89 17.65
N GLU A 219 -10.50 -15.30 17.38
CA GLU A 219 -10.04 -16.69 17.46
C GLU A 219 -9.25 -16.98 18.75
N TYR A 220 -9.14 -16.00 19.65
CA TYR A 220 -8.47 -16.10 20.95
C TYR A 220 -7.03 -16.65 20.87
N GLN A 221 -6.29 -16.30 19.81
CA GLN A 221 -4.91 -16.76 19.58
C GLN A 221 -3.86 -15.97 20.36
N ASN A 222 -4.28 -14.96 21.14
CA ASN A 222 -3.43 -14.02 21.86
C ASN A 222 -2.44 -13.27 20.96
N ILE A 223 -2.84 -12.99 19.72
CA ILE A 223 -2.01 -12.30 18.72
C ILE A 223 -2.13 -10.78 18.80
N LEU A 224 -3.23 -10.26 19.34
CA LEU A 224 -3.53 -8.84 19.44
C LEU A 224 -3.49 -8.32 20.89
N PRO A 225 -3.23 -7.03 21.11
CA PRO A 225 -3.44 -6.31 22.38
C PRO A 225 -4.77 -6.59 23.07
N SER A 226 -4.82 -6.42 24.39
CA SER A 226 -6.09 -6.45 25.11
C SER A 226 -6.99 -5.31 24.61
N GLU A 227 -8.31 -5.45 24.75
CA GLU A 227 -9.23 -4.40 24.30
C GLU A 227 -8.94 -3.05 24.98
N GLU A 228 -8.54 -3.05 26.25
CA GLU A 228 -8.12 -1.85 26.99
C GLU A 228 -6.90 -1.14 26.36
N GLU A 229 -5.92 -1.90 25.87
CA GLU A 229 -4.76 -1.36 25.15
C GLU A 229 -5.17 -0.80 23.77
N PHE A 230 -6.17 -1.42 23.12
CA PHE A 230 -6.74 -0.93 21.86
C PHE A 230 -7.57 0.34 22.01
N PHE A 231 -8.36 0.51 23.07
CA PHE A 231 -9.16 1.73 23.22
C PHE A 231 -8.33 3.01 23.21
N ARG A 232 -7.03 2.90 23.52
CA ARG A 232 -6.08 4.02 23.47
C ARG A 232 -5.41 4.21 22.09
N LYS A 233 -5.52 3.25 21.16
CA LYS A 233 -4.74 3.21 19.90
C LYS A 233 -5.53 2.68 18.70
N THR A 234 -5.12 3.08 17.50
CA THR A 234 -5.69 2.53 16.26
C THR A 234 -4.99 1.20 15.91
N PRO A 235 -5.64 0.23 15.23
CA PRO A 235 -4.96 -0.99 14.78
C PRO A 235 -3.95 -0.75 13.66
N PHE A 236 -3.69 0.52 13.28
CA PHE A 236 -2.74 0.89 12.24
C PHE A 236 -1.29 0.63 12.63
N PHE A 237 -0.99 0.37 13.91
CA PHE A 237 0.31 -0.15 14.32
C PHE A 237 0.66 -1.46 13.57
N ILE A 238 -0.34 -2.29 13.22
CA ILE A 238 -0.17 -3.53 12.46
C ILE A 238 0.35 -3.20 11.06
N LEU A 239 -0.38 -2.33 10.34
CA LEU A 239 -0.02 -1.87 9.00
C LEU A 239 1.39 -1.26 9.01
N LYS A 240 1.68 -0.43 10.01
CA LYS A 240 2.98 0.24 10.11
C LYS A 240 4.13 -0.73 10.38
N LYS A 241 3.97 -1.65 11.33
CA LYS A 241 5.00 -2.65 11.63
C LYS A 241 5.22 -3.56 10.42
N TYR A 242 4.16 -3.95 9.75
CA TYR A 242 4.26 -4.78 8.55
C TYR A 242 4.90 -4.03 7.38
N PHE A 243 4.59 -2.74 7.19
CA PHE A 243 5.31 -1.86 6.27
C PHE A 243 6.82 -1.85 6.54
N SER A 244 7.22 -1.68 7.80
CA SER A 244 8.63 -1.68 8.20
C SER A 244 9.30 -3.01 7.88
N ILE A 245 8.66 -4.14 8.22
CA ILE A 245 9.15 -5.48 7.87
C ILE A 245 9.38 -5.60 6.36
N ILE A 246 8.36 -5.26 5.55
CA ILE A 246 8.43 -5.36 4.08
C ILE A 246 9.52 -4.45 3.53
N ARG A 247 9.57 -3.19 3.97
CA ARG A 247 10.58 -2.22 3.52
C ARG A 247 11.99 -2.73 3.79
N ASN A 248 12.24 -3.25 5.00
CA ASN A 248 13.55 -3.74 5.44
C ASN A 248 14.03 -4.98 4.67
N LEU A 249 13.16 -5.68 3.94
CA LEU A 249 13.59 -6.73 3.00
C LEU A 249 14.42 -6.14 1.85
N PHE A 250 14.06 -4.93 1.41
CA PHE A 250 14.56 -4.35 0.17
C PHE A 250 15.44 -3.11 0.38
N PHE A 251 15.23 -2.36 1.46
CA PHE A 251 15.90 -1.09 1.72
C PHE A 251 16.01 -0.84 3.23
N ILE A 252 17.23 -0.61 3.72
CA ILE A 252 17.50 -0.16 5.09
C ILE A 252 18.40 1.09 5.01
N GLU A 253 18.16 2.04 5.90
CA GLU A 253 18.86 3.32 5.96
C GLU A 253 19.38 3.56 7.38
N ASN A 254 20.70 3.59 7.54
CA ASN A 254 21.39 3.74 8.82
C ASN A 254 22.38 4.89 8.72
N GLU A 255 22.12 6.03 9.37
CA GLU A 255 22.99 7.22 9.27
C GLU A 255 23.52 7.39 7.83
N LEU A 256 24.83 7.32 7.59
CA LEU A 256 25.45 7.53 6.27
C LEU A 256 25.56 6.25 5.40
N GLU A 257 24.88 5.18 5.78
CA GLU A 257 24.87 3.89 5.09
C GLU A 257 23.48 3.55 4.53
N ILE A 258 23.44 3.18 3.25
CA ILE A 258 22.24 2.68 2.58
C ILE A 258 22.44 1.24 2.17
N TYR A 259 21.54 0.38 2.64
CA TYR A 259 21.57 -1.05 2.38
C TYR A 259 20.53 -1.41 1.33
N ILE A 260 20.99 -1.97 0.21
CA ILE A 260 20.15 -2.34 -0.93
C ILE A 260 19.96 -3.86 -0.96
N LEU A 261 18.69 -4.28 -0.89
CA LEU A 261 18.28 -5.69 -0.82
C LEU A 261 18.95 -6.47 0.34
N PRO A 262 19.05 -5.90 1.57
CA PRO A 262 19.86 -6.50 2.64
C PRO A 262 19.34 -7.84 3.15
N ASN A 263 18.02 -8.05 3.04
CA ASN A 263 17.29 -9.19 3.59
C ASN A 263 16.33 -9.79 2.55
N LEU A 264 16.70 -9.74 1.26
CA LEU A 264 15.87 -10.26 0.17
C LEU A 264 15.59 -11.77 0.35
N LEU A 265 14.31 -12.12 0.48
CA LEU A 265 13.92 -13.53 0.59
C LEU A 265 14.15 -14.29 -0.73
N LYS A 266 14.48 -15.58 -0.60
CA LYS A 266 14.79 -16.46 -1.74
C LYS A 266 13.65 -16.55 -2.78
N CYS A 267 12.41 -16.32 -2.38
CA CYS A 267 11.22 -16.35 -3.24
C CYS A 267 11.12 -15.10 -4.14
N PHE A 268 11.65 -13.94 -3.72
CA PHE A 268 11.59 -12.68 -4.48
C PHE A 268 12.69 -12.62 -5.55
N ALA A 269 12.62 -13.51 -6.54
CA ALA A 269 13.62 -13.61 -7.60
C ALA A 269 13.70 -12.35 -8.48
N PHE A 270 12.59 -11.64 -8.70
CA PHE A 270 12.51 -10.46 -9.55
C PHE A 270 11.57 -9.42 -8.93
N GLY A 271 11.83 -8.16 -9.25
CA GLY A 271 10.94 -7.08 -8.85
C GLY A 271 11.55 -5.69 -9.02
N ARG A 272 10.73 -4.71 -8.65
CA ARG A 272 11.04 -3.28 -8.69
C ARG A 272 10.53 -2.66 -7.40
N PHE A 273 11.29 -1.72 -6.88
CA PHE A 273 10.88 -0.90 -5.76
C PHE A 273 11.27 0.54 -6.08
N ILE A 274 10.27 1.36 -6.39
CA ILE A 274 10.48 2.69 -6.97
C ILE A 274 9.96 3.78 -6.04
N ASN A 275 10.49 4.98 -6.21
CA ASN A 275 10.16 6.15 -5.39
C ASN A 275 10.41 5.88 -3.90
N ILE A 276 11.46 5.14 -3.56
CA ILE A 276 11.82 4.91 -2.16
C ILE A 276 12.36 6.23 -1.61
N ILE A 277 11.72 6.77 -0.59
CA ILE A 277 12.04 8.08 -0.02
C ILE A 277 12.93 7.87 1.20
N SER A 278 14.12 8.47 1.16
CA SER A 278 15.10 8.46 2.24
C SER A 278 15.36 9.88 2.74
N ARG A 279 16.08 10.01 3.85
CA ARG A 279 16.51 11.34 4.33
C ARG A 279 17.51 12.03 3.39
N TYR A 280 18.07 11.29 2.43
CA TYR A 280 19.10 11.74 1.48
C TYR A 280 18.60 11.96 0.06
N GLY A 281 17.38 11.52 -0.27
CA GLY A 281 16.84 11.62 -1.61
C GLY A 281 15.91 10.47 -1.97
N THR A 282 15.83 10.17 -3.26
CA THR A 282 14.92 9.15 -3.79
C THR A 282 15.69 8.03 -4.48
N PHE A 283 15.34 6.78 -4.15
CA PHE A 283 15.90 5.58 -4.76
C PHE A 283 14.88 4.87 -5.64
N HIS A 284 15.39 4.24 -6.70
CA HIS A 284 14.64 3.28 -7.51
C HIS A 284 15.50 2.04 -7.73
N ILE A 285 14.98 0.90 -7.31
CA ILE A 285 15.66 -0.39 -7.29
C ILE A 285 14.96 -1.31 -8.29
N GLN A 286 15.73 -2.06 -9.06
CA GLN A 286 15.27 -3.19 -9.84
C GLN A 286 16.22 -4.36 -9.63
N TRP A 287 15.66 -5.56 -9.41
CA TRP A 287 16.44 -6.79 -9.25
C TRP A 287 15.89 -7.91 -10.13
N SER A 288 16.76 -8.87 -10.42
CA SER A 288 16.44 -10.07 -11.18
C SER A 288 17.36 -11.20 -10.75
N LYS A 289 16.87 -12.44 -10.82
CA LYS A 289 17.58 -13.63 -10.35
C LYS A 289 18.16 -13.45 -8.93
N LYS A 290 17.41 -12.76 -8.04
CA LYS A 290 17.76 -12.45 -6.64
C LYS A 290 18.95 -11.51 -6.46
N VAL A 291 19.39 -10.82 -7.51
CA VAL A 291 20.52 -9.88 -7.47
C VAL A 291 20.09 -8.51 -7.97
N ILE A 292 20.63 -7.46 -7.35
CA ILE A 292 20.46 -6.09 -7.84
C ILE A 292 20.86 -6.00 -9.32
N PHE A 293 19.97 -5.44 -10.12
CA PHE A 293 20.18 -5.28 -11.56
C PHE A 293 20.42 -3.82 -11.94
N LYS A 294 19.69 -2.91 -11.31
CA LYS A 294 19.78 -1.48 -11.55
C LYS A 294 19.36 -0.71 -10.31
N LEU A 295 20.11 0.34 -9.99
CA LEU A 295 19.72 1.33 -8.98
C LEU A 295 19.81 2.74 -9.57
N ILE A 296 18.85 3.59 -9.22
CA ILE A 296 18.86 5.03 -9.52
C ILE A 296 18.76 5.77 -8.20
N PHE A 297 19.62 6.76 -7.98
CA PHE A 297 19.58 7.63 -6.82
C PHE A 297 19.51 9.10 -7.25
N ILE A 298 18.61 9.85 -6.63
CA ILE A 298 18.43 11.29 -6.85
C ILE A 298 18.56 11.97 -5.47
N PRO A 299 19.73 12.54 -5.14
CA PRO A 299 19.96 13.16 -3.83
C PRO A 299 19.16 14.45 -3.67
N ASN A 300 18.65 14.70 -2.47
CA ASN A 300 17.98 15.96 -2.11
C ASN A 300 18.94 17.00 -1.50
N LYS A 301 20.18 16.59 -1.19
CA LYS A 301 21.27 17.43 -0.68
C LYS A 301 22.63 16.86 -1.09
N ASP A 302 23.67 17.69 -1.01
CA ASP A 302 25.05 17.23 -1.15
C ASP A 302 25.38 16.34 0.05
N ILE A 303 25.87 15.14 -0.20
CA ILE A 303 26.09 14.14 0.86
C ILE A 303 27.11 13.10 0.46
N SER A 304 27.92 12.66 1.43
CA SER A 304 28.79 11.51 1.29
C SER A 304 28.09 10.28 1.87
N LEU A 305 27.90 9.22 1.08
CA LEU A 305 27.19 8.00 1.52
C LEU A 305 27.95 6.74 1.12
N LYS A 306 27.82 5.71 1.95
CA LYS A 306 28.21 4.34 1.63
C LYS A 306 26.99 3.54 1.17
N ILE A 307 27.03 3.03 -0.05
CA ILE A 307 25.97 2.14 -0.56
C ILE A 307 26.44 0.69 -0.43
N LYS A 308 25.68 -0.10 0.32
CA LYS A 308 25.96 -1.49 0.64
C LYS A 308 25.01 -2.42 -0.11
N PHE A 309 25.58 -3.21 -1.01
CA PHE A 309 24.86 -4.25 -1.73
C PHE A 309 25.01 -5.61 -1.05
N GLN A 310 24.30 -6.61 -1.58
CA GLN A 310 24.38 -8.01 -1.15
C GLN A 310 25.84 -8.51 -1.14
N LYS A 311 26.18 -9.42 -0.21
CA LYS A 311 27.58 -9.85 0.06
C LYS A 311 28.34 -10.34 -1.17
N ASN A 312 27.64 -10.91 -2.14
CA ASN A 312 28.24 -11.39 -3.37
C ASN A 312 28.69 -10.25 -4.29
N ILE A 313 28.15 -9.03 -4.19
CA ILE A 313 28.56 -7.90 -5.01
C ILE A 313 29.84 -7.29 -4.44
N LYS A 314 30.93 -7.32 -5.22
CA LYS A 314 32.21 -6.70 -4.87
C LYS A 314 32.38 -5.30 -5.45
N LYS A 315 31.92 -5.10 -6.69
CA LYS A 315 32.09 -3.83 -7.43
C LYS A 315 30.82 -3.48 -8.20
N TYR A 316 30.68 -2.22 -8.56
CA TYR A 316 29.60 -1.74 -9.42
C TYR A 316 30.05 -0.55 -10.24
N ARG A 317 29.32 -0.24 -11.30
CA ARG A 317 29.56 0.95 -12.11
C ARG A 317 28.59 2.06 -11.74
N LEU A 318 29.13 3.24 -11.45
CA LEU A 318 28.37 4.46 -11.21
C LEU A 318 28.48 5.42 -12.40
N LYS A 319 27.35 5.97 -12.83
CA LYS A 319 27.27 7.01 -13.85
C LYS A 319 26.48 8.21 -13.33
N ASP A 320 26.93 9.40 -13.69
CA ASP A 320 26.26 10.69 -13.47
C ASP A 320 25.33 11.10 -14.62
N SER A 321 25.37 10.37 -15.74
CA SER A 321 24.52 10.59 -16.89
C SER A 321 24.30 9.30 -17.68
N LYS A 322 23.31 9.29 -18.56
CA LYS A 322 23.02 8.09 -19.38
C LYS A 322 24.12 7.78 -20.39
N LYS A 323 24.83 8.82 -20.85
CA LYS A 323 25.84 8.72 -21.92
C LYS A 323 27.26 8.53 -21.35
N SER A 324 27.50 8.79 -20.07
CA SER A 324 28.83 8.62 -19.49
C SER A 324 29.21 7.14 -19.38
N LYS A 325 30.50 6.86 -19.61
CA LYS A 325 31.06 5.51 -19.44
C LYS A 325 30.88 5.01 -18.01
N GLY A 326 30.92 5.93 -17.03
CA GLY A 326 30.87 5.66 -15.60
C GLY A 326 32.23 5.27 -15.04
N LYS A 327 32.34 5.25 -13.71
CA LYS A 327 33.51 4.75 -12.96
C LYS A 327 33.12 3.51 -12.18
N ILE A 328 34.09 2.63 -11.94
CA ILE A 328 33.89 1.44 -11.09
C ILE A 328 34.23 1.81 -9.66
N PHE A 329 33.34 1.45 -8.75
CA PHE A 329 33.48 1.64 -7.31
C PHE A 329 33.40 0.29 -6.60
N GLU A 330 34.06 0.18 -5.45
CA GLU A 330 33.96 -0.97 -4.57
C GLU A 330 32.67 -0.92 -3.74
N ASN A 331 32.16 -2.09 -3.35
CA ASN A 331 31.00 -2.16 -2.47
C ASN A 331 31.33 -1.50 -1.12
N GLN A 332 30.44 -0.65 -0.63
CA GLN A 332 30.62 0.15 0.59
C GLN A 332 31.69 1.26 0.49
N GLU A 333 32.21 1.54 -0.71
CA GLU A 333 33.02 2.73 -0.94
C GLU A 333 32.17 3.98 -0.69
N GLU A 334 32.78 4.98 -0.05
CA GLU A 334 32.15 6.24 0.26
C GLU A 334 32.16 7.15 -0.98
N ILE A 335 30.98 7.66 -1.35
CA ILE A 335 30.80 8.45 -2.58
C ILE A 335 30.14 9.77 -2.24
N LEU A 336 30.71 10.85 -2.76
CA LEU A 336 30.09 12.17 -2.78
C LEU A 336 29.00 12.25 -3.85
N PHE A 337 27.77 12.45 -3.40
CA PHE A 337 26.61 12.71 -4.22
C PHE A 337 26.24 14.19 -4.14
N LEU A 338 25.95 14.79 -5.30
CA LEU A 338 25.56 16.19 -5.41
C LEU A 338 24.04 16.29 -5.56
N LYS A 339 23.46 17.28 -4.88
CA LYS A 339 22.03 17.60 -4.87
C LYS A 339 21.47 17.65 -6.28
N SER A 340 20.31 17.03 -6.45
CA SER A 340 19.52 17.02 -7.68
C SER A 340 20.20 16.37 -8.91
N LYS A 341 21.42 15.83 -8.78
CA LYS A 341 22.01 15.00 -9.85
C LYS A 341 21.40 13.61 -9.85
N ILE A 342 21.37 12.96 -11.01
CA ILE A 342 20.83 11.61 -11.14
C ILE A 342 21.98 10.63 -11.30
N TYR A 343 22.09 9.71 -10.34
CA TYR A 343 23.10 8.69 -10.32
C TYR A 343 22.52 7.34 -10.75
N PHE A 344 23.19 6.68 -11.69
CA PHE A 344 22.82 5.37 -12.20
C PHE A 344 23.87 4.34 -11.80
N PHE A 345 23.43 3.31 -11.12
CA PHE A 345 24.24 2.16 -10.72
C PHE A 345 23.85 0.97 -11.61
N ASP A 346 24.83 0.41 -12.30
CA ASP A 346 24.66 -0.77 -13.14
C ASP A 346 25.93 -1.64 -13.13
N LYS A 347 25.94 -2.76 -13.89
CA LYS A 347 27.07 -3.71 -13.95
C LYS A 347 27.60 -4.07 -12.56
N PHE A 348 26.81 -4.82 -11.80
CA PHE A 348 27.21 -5.34 -10.49
C PHE A 348 28.08 -6.59 -10.69
N PHE A 349 29.30 -6.56 -10.15
CA PHE A 349 30.30 -7.63 -10.28
C PHE A 349 30.39 -8.45 -9.00
N ASN A 350 30.49 -9.77 -9.13
CA ASN A 350 30.58 -10.71 -8.00
C ASN A 350 32.01 -11.03 -7.56
#